data_AF-A0A943GIK0-F1
#
_entry.id   AF-A0A943GIK0-F1
#
_cell.length_a   1.000
_cell.length_b   1.000
_cell.length_c   1.000
_cell.angle_alpha   90.00
_cell.angle_beta   90.00
_cell.angle_gamma   90.00
#
_symmetry.space_group_name_H-M   'P 1'
#
loop_
_entity.id
_entity.type
_entity.pdbx_description
1 polymer ?
#
loop_
_entity_poly.entity_id
_entity_poly.type
_entity_poly.pdbx_seq_one_letter_code
_entity_poly.pdbx_strand_id
1 'polypeptide(L)'
;MAKFCGKCGAELVEGSKFCVKCGAPVPQPGAQRSSAPSETPRNMQGNAQGNYQQGTANAQGGYAGTSAVKKPVAWKPIAAIAAVVVVLAVVLFGVFGTKGYEKPIKYMEKGINEGDIKTFAKAFPNGVEGLVSYLPDDLSEIFPGYDVKLDIVDKEKLDKDEMALILSDEYNMSASELKDVTAAYILDVEMSAVIDGEEESEETEIPVVKMDGKWVIPMSMFW
;
A
#
# COMPACT_ATOMS: atom_id res chain seq x y z
N MET A 1 29.77 10.30 -20.52
CA MET A 1 29.84 9.89 -19.09
C MET A 1 28.41 9.88 -18.60
N ALA A 2 27.94 8.76 -18.02
CA ALA A 2 26.62 8.69 -17.43
C ALA A 2 26.42 9.80 -16.38
N LYS A 3 25.21 10.37 -16.33
CA LYS A 3 24.79 11.30 -15.28
C LYS A 3 23.68 10.63 -14.47
N PHE A 4 23.73 10.77 -13.15
CA PHE A 4 22.80 10.11 -12.25
C PHE A 4 21.95 11.13 -11.50
N CYS A 5 20.74 10.74 -11.12
CA CYS A 5 19.80 11.60 -10.41
C CYS A 5 20.26 11.86 -8.97
N GLY A 6 20.57 13.12 -8.65
CA GLY A 6 20.94 13.53 -7.28
C GLY A 6 19.83 13.38 -6.22
N LYS A 7 18.63 12.89 -6.58
CA LYS A 7 17.55 12.55 -5.64
C LYS A 7 17.35 11.03 -5.45
N CYS A 8 17.57 10.21 -6.48
CA CYS A 8 17.24 8.77 -6.45
C CYS A 8 18.29 7.82 -7.06
N GLY A 9 19.46 8.31 -7.46
CA GLY A 9 20.54 7.50 -8.03
C GLY A 9 20.33 7.00 -9.47
N ALA A 10 19.08 6.95 -9.98
CA ALA A 10 18.79 6.47 -11.34
C ALA A 10 19.54 7.25 -12.44
N GLU A 11 19.94 6.55 -13.51
CA GLU A 11 20.61 7.15 -14.66
C GLU A 11 19.69 8.14 -15.41
N LEU A 12 20.28 9.20 -15.95
CA LEU A 12 19.60 10.30 -16.62
C LEU A 12 19.85 10.25 -18.13
N VAL A 13 18.78 10.04 -18.88
CA VAL A 13 18.76 10.17 -20.35
C VAL A 13 19.28 11.56 -20.75
N GLU A 14 20.21 11.63 -21.71
CA GLU A 14 20.75 12.92 -22.15
C GLU A 14 19.67 13.83 -22.74
N GLY A 15 19.74 15.13 -22.46
CA GLY A 15 18.71 16.10 -22.87
C GLY A 15 17.42 16.10 -22.01
N SER A 16 17.26 15.17 -21.06
CA SER A 16 16.11 15.18 -20.14
C SER A 16 16.10 16.42 -19.22
N LYS A 17 14.90 16.98 -19.01
CA LYS A 17 14.67 18.12 -18.08
C LYS A 17 14.31 17.67 -16.66
N PHE A 18 13.81 16.44 -16.53
CA PHE A 18 13.38 15.82 -15.28
C PHE A 18 13.79 14.33 -15.29
N CYS A 19 14.04 13.76 -14.13
CA CYS A 19 14.37 12.34 -13.97
C CYS A 19 13.14 11.47 -14.16
N VAL A 20 13.19 10.55 -15.14
CA VAL A 20 12.07 9.65 -15.49
C VAL A 20 11.64 8.70 -14.36
N LYS A 21 12.52 8.40 -13.39
CA LYS A 21 12.21 7.51 -12.25
C LYS A 21 11.71 8.23 -10.99
N CYS A 22 11.79 9.57 -10.88
CA CYS A 22 11.34 10.26 -9.65
C CYS A 22 10.87 11.72 -9.81
N GLY A 23 10.72 12.22 -11.04
CA GLY A 23 10.27 13.57 -11.35
C GLY A 23 11.24 14.71 -11.03
N ALA A 24 12.40 14.44 -10.39
CA ALA A 24 13.33 15.48 -9.95
C ALA A 24 13.93 16.27 -11.14
N PRO A 25 13.99 17.62 -11.09
CA PRO A 25 14.53 18.44 -12.18
C PRO A 25 16.02 18.21 -12.39
N VAL A 26 16.43 18.09 -13.65
CA VAL A 26 17.82 17.84 -14.07
C VAL A 26 18.52 19.15 -14.43
N PRO A 27 19.65 19.50 -13.81
CA PRO A 27 20.41 20.70 -14.16
C PRO A 27 21.02 20.61 -15.57
N GLN A 28 20.45 21.33 -16.53
CA GLN A 28 21.01 21.41 -17.89
C GLN A 28 22.03 22.56 -18.02
N PRO A 29 23.23 22.32 -18.59
CA PRO A 29 24.19 23.37 -18.88
C PRO A 29 23.64 24.27 -20.00
N GLY A 30 23.28 25.50 -19.64
CA GLY A 30 22.58 26.46 -20.52
C GLY A 30 21.40 27.14 -19.85
N ALA A 31 20.77 26.50 -18.86
CA ALA A 31 19.77 27.13 -18.01
C ALA A 31 20.46 27.97 -16.91
N GLN A 32 20.69 29.26 -17.17
CA GLN A 32 21.16 30.18 -16.14
C GLN A 32 20.15 30.24 -14.99
N ARG A 33 20.58 29.82 -13.79
CA ARG A 33 19.86 30.09 -12.55
C ARG A 33 20.05 31.57 -12.22
N SER A 34 19.01 32.38 -12.30
CA SER A 34 18.99 33.73 -11.72
C SER A 34 18.91 33.66 -10.20
N SER A 35 19.99 33.22 -9.55
CA SER A 35 20.17 33.27 -8.10
C SER A 35 20.67 34.66 -7.68
N ALA A 36 19.85 35.41 -6.95
CA ALA A 36 20.22 36.68 -6.34
C ALA A 36 20.11 36.59 -4.80
N PRO A 37 21.22 36.35 -4.09
CA PRO A 37 21.27 36.43 -2.62
C PRO A 37 21.66 37.83 -2.14
N SER A 38 21.10 38.30 -1.03
CA SER A 38 21.58 39.49 -0.31
C SER A 38 21.08 39.50 1.14
N GLU A 39 22.00 39.54 2.10
CA GLU A 39 21.77 39.89 3.51
C GLU A 39 22.65 41.09 3.91
N THR A 40 22.36 41.71 5.06
CA THR A 40 23.23 42.64 5.84
C THR A 40 23.50 44.06 5.26
N PRO A 41 23.96 45.06 6.07
CA PRO A 41 23.75 45.32 7.52
C PRO A 41 23.48 46.82 7.88
N ARG A 42 23.35 47.10 9.21
CA ARG A 42 23.33 48.43 9.91
C ARG A 42 22.05 49.28 9.72
N ASN A 43 21.56 50.11 10.66
CA ASN A 43 22.03 50.60 11.98
C ASN A 43 20.79 51.02 12.85
N MET A 44 20.78 51.50 14.12
CA MET A 44 21.83 51.86 15.10
C MET A 44 21.42 51.58 16.58
N GLN A 45 20.84 52.55 17.32
CA GLN A 45 20.61 52.53 18.79
C GLN A 45 19.37 53.34 19.23
N GLY A 46 18.80 52.99 20.40
CA GLY A 46 17.84 53.84 21.16
C GLY A 46 17.49 53.23 22.52
N ASN A 47 18.06 53.75 23.62
CA ASN A 47 17.84 53.29 25.00
C ASN A 47 17.36 54.45 25.88
N ALA A 48 16.24 54.27 26.59
CA ALA A 48 15.89 55.07 27.78
C ALA A 48 14.90 54.32 28.70
N GLN A 49 15.03 54.55 30.01
CA GLN A 49 14.23 53.90 31.07
C GLN A 49 12.83 54.50 31.23
N GLY A 50 11.90 53.76 31.87
CA GLY A 50 10.58 54.30 32.24
C GLY A 50 9.67 53.35 33.04
N ASN A 51 9.94 53.18 34.35
CA ASN A 51 9.02 52.51 35.29
C ASN A 51 8.35 53.56 36.18
N TYR A 52 7.01 53.67 36.11
CA TYR A 52 6.18 54.13 37.24
C TYR A 52 4.81 53.44 37.24
N GLN A 53 4.23 53.32 38.43
CA GLN A 53 3.17 52.37 38.77
C GLN A 53 1.78 53.03 38.88
N GLN A 54 0.75 52.17 38.92
CA GLN A 54 -0.40 52.24 39.84
C GLN A 54 -1.60 53.14 39.50
N GLY A 55 -2.80 52.65 39.87
CA GLY A 55 -4.11 53.28 39.61
C GLY A 55 -5.24 52.24 39.46
N THR A 56 -5.43 51.29 40.37
CA THR A 56 -6.42 51.35 41.48
C THR A 56 -7.86 51.70 41.10
N ALA A 57 -8.70 50.68 40.91
CA ALA A 57 -10.14 50.72 41.18
C ALA A 57 -10.58 49.32 41.64
N ASN A 58 -11.55 49.23 42.56
CA ASN A 58 -11.97 47.98 43.20
C ASN A 58 -13.50 47.90 43.20
N ALA A 59 -14.06 46.75 42.80
CA ALA A 59 -15.49 46.46 42.86
C ALA A 59 -15.69 44.97 43.17
N GLN A 60 -16.54 44.69 44.16
CA GLN A 60 -16.78 43.34 44.70
C GLN A 60 -17.93 42.63 43.98
N GLY A 61 -17.82 41.30 43.84
CA GLY A 61 -18.91 40.44 43.36
C GLY A 61 -18.39 39.05 43.04
N GLY A 62 -18.54 38.09 43.96
CA GLY A 62 -17.88 36.78 43.87
C GLY A 62 -18.83 35.59 44.03
N TYR A 63 -18.61 34.57 43.21
CA TYR A 63 -19.05 33.18 43.40
C TYR A 63 -17.90 32.25 42.95
N ALA A 64 -17.82 31.04 43.51
CA ALA A 64 -16.63 30.18 43.41
C ALA A 64 -16.58 29.30 42.14
N GLY A 65 -15.37 28.91 41.70
CA GLY A 65 -15.19 28.13 40.46
C GLY A 65 -13.76 27.63 40.16
N THR A 66 -13.04 27.07 41.15
CA THR A 66 -11.84 26.19 41.02
C THR A 66 -10.81 26.43 39.89
N SER A 67 -9.61 26.88 40.27
CA SER A 67 -8.40 26.79 39.42
C SER A 67 -7.88 25.35 39.26
N ALA A 68 -7.45 24.96 38.05
CA ALA A 68 -6.71 23.71 37.84
C ALA A 68 -5.70 23.82 36.66
N VAL A 69 -4.41 23.98 36.98
CA VAL A 69 -3.32 23.85 36.01
C VAL A 69 -3.13 22.38 35.63
N LYS A 70 -2.95 22.06 34.34
CA LYS A 70 -2.54 20.72 33.90
C LYS A 70 -1.09 20.71 33.42
N LYS A 71 -0.32 19.75 33.96
CA LYS A 71 1.04 19.37 33.53
C LYS A 71 0.95 18.33 32.38
N PRO A 72 2.03 18.09 31.61
CA PRO A 72 2.01 17.15 30.49
C PRO A 72 1.75 15.70 30.93
N VAL A 73 1.20 14.90 30.02
CA VAL A 73 0.84 13.49 30.21
C VAL A 73 1.55 12.65 29.15
N ALA A 74 2.23 11.58 29.56
CA ALA A 74 2.82 10.60 28.65
C ALA A 74 1.73 9.70 28.03
N TRP A 75 1.88 9.31 26.76
CA TRP A 75 0.80 8.76 25.93
C TRP A 75 1.19 7.43 25.26
N LYS A 76 0.51 6.34 25.64
CA LYS A 76 0.11 5.11 24.89
C LYS A 76 -0.33 4.02 25.90
N PRO A 77 -1.01 2.91 25.50
CA PRO A 77 -1.32 2.39 24.15
C PRO A 77 -2.67 2.93 23.60
N ILE A 78 -2.90 3.07 22.28
CA ILE A 78 -3.08 2.02 21.24
C ILE A 78 -4.11 0.95 21.64
N ALA A 79 -5.38 1.17 21.30
CA ALA A 79 -6.42 0.14 21.20
C ALA A 79 -7.54 0.60 20.26
N ALA A 80 -8.08 1.79 20.52
CA ALA A 80 -9.21 2.36 19.76
C ALA A 80 -8.93 2.65 18.27
N ILE A 81 -7.66 2.78 17.87
CA ILE A 81 -7.30 3.11 16.48
C ILE A 81 -7.53 1.90 15.55
N ALA A 82 -7.11 0.69 15.95
CA ALA A 82 -7.29 -0.51 15.15
C ALA A 82 -8.77 -0.79 14.88
N ALA A 83 -9.62 -0.73 15.92
CA ALA A 83 -11.07 -0.92 15.77
C ALA A 83 -11.72 0.12 14.83
N VAL A 84 -11.27 1.38 14.85
CA VAL A 84 -11.80 2.42 13.95
C VAL A 84 -11.30 2.22 12.50
N VAL A 85 -10.05 1.79 12.31
CA VAL A 85 -9.53 1.45 10.97
C VAL A 85 -10.27 0.23 10.39
N VAL A 86 -10.46 -0.84 11.18
CA VAL A 86 -11.21 -2.03 10.76
C VAL A 86 -12.68 -1.68 10.45
N VAL A 87 -13.35 -0.86 11.26
CA VAL A 87 -14.73 -0.43 10.96
C VAL A 87 -14.80 0.47 9.73
N LEU A 88 -13.82 1.36 9.50
CA LEU A 88 -13.77 2.17 8.27
C LEU A 88 -13.45 1.32 7.04
N ALA A 89 -12.57 0.32 7.15
CA ALA A 89 -12.32 -0.66 6.09
C ALA A 89 -13.60 -1.46 5.78
N VAL A 90 -14.27 -2.02 6.79
CA VAL A 90 -15.55 -2.73 6.65
C VAL A 90 -16.64 -1.84 6.04
N VAL A 91 -16.65 -0.53 6.28
CA VAL A 91 -17.61 0.41 5.65
C VAL A 91 -17.22 0.81 4.23
N LEU A 92 -15.93 0.95 3.91
CA LEU A 92 -15.43 1.27 2.55
C LEU A 92 -15.44 0.07 1.61
N PHE A 93 -15.24 -1.14 2.13
CA PHE A 93 -15.32 -2.40 1.39
C PHE A 93 -16.74 -3.00 1.39
N GLY A 94 -17.57 -2.67 2.40
CA GLY A 94 -18.90 -3.24 2.70
C GLY A 94 -20.04 -2.94 1.72
N VAL A 95 -19.75 -2.72 0.44
CA VAL A 95 -20.75 -2.82 -0.63
C VAL A 95 -20.98 -4.32 -0.88
N PHE A 96 -22.07 -4.86 -0.32
CA PHE A 96 -22.38 -6.29 -0.31
C PHE A 96 -22.60 -6.88 -1.72
N GLY A 97 -21.50 -7.32 -2.32
CA GLY A 97 -21.43 -8.12 -3.54
C GLY A 97 -19.97 -8.44 -3.81
N THR A 98 -19.54 -9.68 -3.53
CA THR A 98 -18.13 -10.12 -3.64
C THR A 98 -17.56 -9.73 -5.00
N LYS A 99 -16.57 -8.83 -5.02
CA LYS A 99 -16.03 -8.30 -6.28
C LYS A 99 -15.31 -9.43 -7.01
N GLY A 100 -15.40 -9.43 -8.33
CA GLY A 100 -15.02 -10.61 -9.12
C GLY A 100 -13.58 -11.09 -8.89
N TYR A 101 -12.65 -10.15 -8.71
CA TYR A 101 -11.22 -10.41 -8.46
C TYR A 101 -10.94 -11.06 -7.09
N GLU A 102 -11.87 -10.99 -6.12
CA GLU A 102 -11.69 -11.62 -4.81
C GLU A 102 -11.86 -13.15 -4.86
N LYS A 103 -12.44 -13.67 -5.95
CA LYS A 103 -12.87 -15.09 -6.02
C LYS A 103 -11.69 -16.06 -6.07
N PRO A 104 -10.60 -15.84 -6.83
CA PRO A 104 -9.44 -16.74 -6.83
C PRO A 104 -8.81 -16.91 -5.45
N ILE A 105 -8.63 -15.83 -4.69
CA ILE A 105 -8.11 -15.88 -3.32
C ILE A 105 -9.01 -16.76 -2.42
N LYS A 106 -10.33 -16.52 -2.46
CA LYS A 106 -11.33 -17.31 -1.71
C LYS A 106 -11.50 -18.75 -2.20
N TYR A 107 -11.05 -19.05 -3.41
CA TYR A 107 -10.95 -20.42 -3.93
C TYR A 107 -9.66 -21.12 -3.47
N MET A 108 -8.55 -20.39 -3.33
CA MET A 108 -7.31 -20.91 -2.74
C MET A 108 -7.49 -21.22 -1.26
N GLU A 109 -7.90 -20.23 -0.45
CA GLU A 109 -8.18 -20.34 0.99
C GLU A 109 -9.05 -21.58 1.30
N LYS A 110 -10.26 -21.63 0.71
CA LYS A 110 -11.20 -22.74 0.88
C LYS A 110 -10.67 -24.06 0.31
N GLY A 111 -9.89 -24.02 -0.78
CA GLY A 111 -9.31 -25.19 -1.41
C GLY A 111 -8.20 -25.85 -0.60
N ILE A 112 -7.43 -25.04 0.14
CA ILE A 112 -6.42 -25.50 1.10
C ILE A 112 -7.11 -26.06 2.34
N ASN A 113 -7.93 -25.26 3.02
CA ASN A 113 -8.50 -25.62 4.33
C ASN A 113 -9.50 -26.79 4.28
N GLU A 114 -10.13 -27.05 3.13
CA GLU A 114 -11.02 -28.21 2.92
C GLU A 114 -10.35 -29.36 2.13
N GLY A 115 -9.08 -29.22 1.71
CA GLY A 115 -8.38 -30.17 0.84
C GLY A 115 -8.96 -30.28 -0.59
N ASP A 116 -9.99 -29.50 -0.92
CA ASP A 116 -10.72 -29.58 -2.19
C ASP A 116 -9.94 -28.94 -3.35
N ILE A 117 -9.09 -29.74 -4.01
CA ILE A 117 -8.42 -29.38 -5.27
C ILE A 117 -9.38 -28.87 -6.34
N LYS A 118 -10.66 -29.31 -6.36
CA LYS A 118 -11.66 -28.82 -7.33
C LYS A 118 -12.20 -27.46 -6.95
N THR A 119 -11.99 -26.97 -5.72
CA THR A 119 -12.20 -25.57 -5.33
C THR A 119 -10.92 -24.77 -5.52
N PHE A 120 -9.77 -25.25 -5.05
CA PHE A 120 -8.47 -24.63 -5.29
C PHE A 120 -8.27 -24.27 -6.78
N ALA A 121 -8.50 -25.24 -7.67
CA ALA A 121 -8.30 -25.07 -9.10
C ALA A 121 -9.23 -24.03 -9.76
N LYS A 122 -10.35 -23.64 -9.13
CA LYS A 122 -11.23 -22.56 -9.65
C LYS A 122 -10.53 -21.19 -9.66
N ALA A 123 -9.40 -21.06 -8.96
CA ALA A 123 -8.57 -19.86 -8.97
C ALA A 123 -7.80 -19.65 -10.28
N PHE A 124 -7.55 -20.69 -11.08
CA PHE A 124 -6.60 -20.65 -12.20
C PHE A 124 -7.25 -20.84 -13.59
N PRO A 125 -6.59 -20.43 -14.69
CA PRO A 125 -6.96 -20.82 -16.05
C PRO A 125 -7.13 -22.33 -16.20
N ASN A 126 -8.05 -22.76 -17.06
CA ASN A 126 -8.37 -24.17 -17.37
C ASN A 126 -8.87 -25.03 -16.18
N GLY A 127 -8.77 -24.55 -14.94
CA GLY A 127 -9.25 -25.26 -13.76
C GLY A 127 -8.45 -26.54 -13.48
N VAL A 128 -9.16 -27.59 -13.06
CA VAL A 128 -8.57 -28.87 -12.62
C VAL A 128 -7.66 -29.49 -13.70
N GLU A 129 -8.05 -29.38 -14.98
CA GLU A 129 -7.27 -29.94 -16.09
C GLU A 129 -5.87 -29.30 -16.24
N GLY A 130 -5.69 -28.05 -15.79
CA GLY A 130 -4.39 -27.38 -15.77
C GLY A 130 -3.53 -27.70 -14.54
N LEU A 131 -4.06 -28.42 -13.55
CA LEU A 131 -3.47 -28.55 -12.21
C LEU A 131 -3.17 -29.98 -11.76
N VAL A 132 -3.88 -30.99 -12.28
CA VAL A 132 -3.67 -32.43 -11.93
C VAL A 132 -2.28 -32.94 -12.33
N SER A 133 -1.57 -32.26 -13.23
CA SER A 133 -0.16 -32.56 -13.55
C SER A 133 0.86 -32.02 -12.55
N TYR A 134 0.43 -31.18 -11.60
CA TYR A 134 1.29 -30.46 -10.66
C TYR A 134 0.93 -30.68 -9.18
N LEU A 135 -0.30 -31.09 -8.88
CA LEU A 135 -0.83 -31.28 -7.54
C LEU A 135 -1.44 -32.70 -7.39
N PRO A 136 -1.33 -33.35 -6.22
CA PRO A 136 -2.02 -34.60 -5.92
C PRO A 136 -3.54 -34.40 -5.79
N ASP A 137 -4.30 -35.50 -5.81
CA ASP A 137 -5.78 -35.46 -5.72
C ASP A 137 -6.31 -34.92 -4.37
N ASP A 138 -5.50 -34.95 -3.31
CA ASP A 138 -5.81 -34.41 -1.98
C ASP A 138 -4.79 -33.32 -1.62
N LEU A 139 -5.26 -32.08 -1.44
CA LEU A 139 -4.37 -30.94 -1.19
C LEU A 139 -3.69 -30.98 0.18
N SER A 140 -4.21 -31.78 1.13
CA SER A 140 -3.61 -31.95 2.46
C SER A 140 -2.30 -32.75 2.44
N GLU A 141 -1.98 -33.43 1.32
CA GLU A 141 -0.64 -34.02 1.11
C GLU A 141 0.45 -32.95 0.91
N ILE A 142 0.09 -31.75 0.41
CA ILE A 142 1.00 -30.60 0.28
C ILE A 142 0.87 -29.66 1.50
N PHE A 143 -0.34 -29.45 1.99
CA PHE A 143 -0.64 -28.52 3.09
C PHE A 143 -1.19 -29.28 4.33
N PRO A 144 -0.37 -30.12 5.01
CA PRO A 144 -0.83 -30.99 6.09
C PRO A 144 -1.17 -30.21 7.36
N GLY A 145 -2.45 -29.88 7.54
CA GLY A 145 -3.01 -29.38 8.80
C GLY A 145 -2.87 -27.88 9.05
N TYR A 146 -2.45 -27.10 8.05
CA TYR A 146 -2.44 -25.64 8.13
C TYR A 146 -3.86 -25.08 7.97
N ASP A 147 -4.33 -24.33 8.97
CA ASP A 147 -5.47 -23.43 8.82
C ASP A 147 -4.95 -22.13 8.20
N VAL A 148 -5.21 -21.92 6.90
CA VAL A 148 -4.67 -20.81 6.11
C VAL A 148 -5.75 -19.76 5.86
N LYS A 149 -5.42 -18.50 6.17
CA LYS A 149 -6.31 -17.35 5.99
C LYS A 149 -5.66 -16.38 4.99
N LEU A 150 -6.41 -15.96 3.97
CA LEU A 150 -5.92 -15.09 2.88
C LEU A 150 -6.71 -13.77 2.85
N ASP A 151 -6.23 -12.76 3.57
CA ASP A 151 -6.87 -11.42 3.59
C ASP A 151 -6.26 -10.51 2.52
N ILE A 152 -7.12 -9.93 1.67
CA ILE A 152 -6.71 -8.92 0.68
C ILE A 152 -6.58 -7.56 1.40
N VAL A 153 -5.37 -7.18 1.77
CA VAL A 153 -5.10 -5.96 2.56
C VAL A 153 -5.10 -4.70 1.70
N ASP A 154 -4.55 -4.74 0.49
CA ASP A 154 -4.80 -3.71 -0.54
C ASP A 154 -4.91 -4.28 -1.97
N LYS A 155 -5.08 -3.40 -2.97
CA LYS A 155 -5.10 -3.74 -4.39
C LYS A 155 -4.73 -2.57 -5.28
N GLU A 156 -3.81 -2.78 -6.22
CA GLU A 156 -3.64 -1.89 -7.35
C GLU A 156 -4.51 -2.37 -8.53
N LYS A 157 -5.18 -1.46 -9.23
CA LYS A 157 -5.90 -1.77 -10.47
C LYS A 157 -5.06 -1.33 -11.65
N LEU A 158 -4.49 -2.27 -12.39
CA LEU A 158 -3.65 -1.94 -13.54
C LEU A 158 -4.43 -1.11 -14.58
N ASP A 159 -3.76 -0.08 -15.10
CA ASP A 159 -4.30 0.76 -16.15
C ASP A 159 -4.03 0.18 -17.53
N LYS A 160 -4.95 0.47 -18.45
CA LYS A 160 -5.18 -0.38 -19.62
C LYS A 160 -4.01 -0.44 -20.62
N ASP A 161 -3.20 0.61 -20.63
CA ASP A 161 -2.08 0.78 -21.54
C ASP A 161 -0.74 0.25 -20.95
N GLU A 162 -0.68 0.05 -19.62
CA GLU A 162 0.49 -0.45 -18.89
C GLU A 162 0.32 -1.90 -18.41
N MET A 163 -0.93 -2.36 -18.21
CA MET A 163 -1.31 -3.72 -17.81
C MET A 163 -0.59 -4.82 -18.59
N ALA A 164 -0.43 -4.68 -19.91
CA ALA A 164 0.21 -5.68 -20.74
C ALA A 164 1.74 -5.77 -20.55
N LEU A 165 2.37 -4.69 -20.12
CA LEU A 165 3.81 -4.62 -19.82
C LEU A 165 4.10 -5.11 -18.41
N ILE A 166 3.32 -4.66 -17.43
CA ILE A 166 3.46 -5.10 -16.03
C ILE A 166 3.27 -6.62 -15.93
N LEU A 167 2.22 -7.16 -16.55
CA LEU A 167 1.95 -8.60 -16.52
C LEU A 167 2.98 -9.43 -17.32
N SER A 168 3.65 -8.89 -18.35
CA SER A 168 4.74 -9.61 -19.03
C SER A 168 6.05 -9.56 -18.24
N ASP A 169 6.40 -8.39 -17.71
CA ASP A 169 7.76 -8.11 -17.20
C ASP A 169 7.93 -8.52 -15.73
N GLU A 170 6.85 -8.47 -14.93
CA GLU A 170 6.85 -8.81 -13.50
C GLU A 170 6.20 -10.17 -13.23
N TYR A 171 5.18 -10.55 -14.02
CA TYR A 171 4.38 -11.76 -13.80
C TYR A 171 4.48 -12.80 -14.93
N ASN A 172 5.49 -12.66 -15.80
CA ASN A 172 5.90 -13.64 -16.81
C ASN A 172 4.78 -14.11 -17.78
N MET A 173 3.71 -13.32 -17.95
CA MET A 173 2.58 -13.70 -18.80
C MET A 173 2.94 -13.64 -20.29
N SER A 174 2.58 -14.67 -21.04
CA SER A 174 2.87 -14.71 -22.47
C SER A 174 2.00 -13.74 -23.27
N ALA A 175 2.54 -13.26 -24.39
CA ALA A 175 1.78 -12.51 -25.40
C ALA A 175 0.64 -13.32 -26.07
N SER A 176 0.43 -14.57 -25.66
CA SER A 176 -0.78 -15.36 -25.92
C SER A 176 -1.87 -14.97 -24.91
N GLU A 177 -1.63 -15.21 -23.62
CA GLU A 177 -2.58 -15.00 -22.52
C GLU A 177 -3.02 -13.54 -22.41
N LEU A 178 -2.09 -12.61 -22.59
CA LEU A 178 -2.36 -11.15 -22.52
C LEU A 178 -3.39 -10.65 -23.53
N LYS A 179 -3.71 -11.41 -24.59
CA LYS A 179 -4.75 -11.04 -25.56
C LYS A 179 -6.16 -11.17 -24.98
N ASP A 180 -6.35 -12.09 -24.05
CA ASP A 180 -7.66 -12.41 -23.47
C ASP A 180 -7.88 -11.71 -22.11
N VAL A 181 -6.85 -11.04 -21.58
CA VAL A 181 -6.93 -10.20 -20.37
C VAL A 181 -7.69 -8.90 -20.64
N THR A 182 -8.89 -8.79 -20.06
CA THR A 182 -9.78 -7.62 -20.23
C THR A 182 -9.66 -6.57 -19.13
N ALA A 183 -9.08 -6.95 -17.99
CA ALA A 183 -8.75 -6.11 -16.83
C ALA A 183 -7.83 -6.92 -15.89
N ALA A 184 -7.08 -6.24 -15.02
CA ALA A 184 -6.27 -6.89 -13.98
C ALA A 184 -6.26 -6.07 -12.69
N TYR A 185 -5.96 -6.76 -11.59
CA TYR A 185 -5.53 -6.19 -10.32
C TYR A 185 -4.23 -6.88 -9.90
N ILE A 186 -3.36 -6.15 -9.21
CA ILE A 186 -2.41 -6.76 -8.27
C ILE A 186 -3.07 -6.67 -6.89
N LEU A 187 -3.06 -7.75 -6.13
CA LEU A 187 -3.65 -7.83 -4.80
C LEU A 187 -2.54 -8.04 -3.77
N ASP A 188 -2.49 -7.19 -2.76
CA ASP A 188 -1.61 -7.40 -1.62
C ASP A 188 -2.37 -8.36 -0.68
N VAL A 189 -1.88 -9.58 -0.52
CA VAL A 189 -2.56 -10.63 0.24
C VAL A 189 -1.72 -11.02 1.45
N GLU A 190 -2.25 -10.76 2.64
CA GLU A 190 -1.73 -11.29 3.90
C GLU A 190 -2.15 -12.76 4.01
N MET A 191 -1.20 -13.67 3.88
CA MET A 191 -1.37 -15.09 4.16
C MET A 191 -0.98 -15.36 5.61
N SER A 192 -1.98 -15.63 6.46
CA SER A 192 -1.78 -16.11 7.83
C SER A 192 -1.87 -17.65 7.86
N ALA A 193 -0.98 -18.32 8.59
CA ALA A 193 -1.02 -19.77 8.80
C ALA A 193 -0.61 -20.14 10.23
N VAL A 194 -1.28 -21.14 10.82
CA VAL A 194 -0.90 -21.67 12.13
C VAL A 194 0.10 -22.82 11.96
N ILE A 195 1.33 -22.64 12.44
CA ILE A 195 2.44 -23.60 12.35
C ILE A 195 2.90 -23.96 13.77
N ASP A 196 2.89 -25.25 14.12
CA ASP A 196 3.20 -25.78 15.47
C ASP A 196 2.45 -25.13 16.65
N GLY A 197 1.40 -24.34 16.37
CA GLY A 197 0.58 -23.61 17.35
C GLY A 197 0.93 -22.12 17.48
N GLU A 198 1.88 -21.61 16.71
CA GLU A 198 2.16 -20.18 16.55
C GLU A 198 1.55 -19.67 15.22
N GLU A 199 1.14 -18.39 15.17
CA GLU A 199 0.53 -17.77 13.99
C GLU A 199 1.61 -16.99 13.22
N GLU A 200 2.02 -17.50 12.06
CA GLU A 200 2.93 -16.82 11.14
C GLU A 200 2.13 -16.12 10.03
N SER A 201 2.66 -15.01 9.50
CA SER A 201 2.01 -14.23 8.43
C SER A 201 3.02 -13.59 7.49
N GLU A 202 2.72 -13.63 6.19
CA GLU A 202 3.52 -13.02 5.12
C GLU A 202 2.59 -12.30 4.12
N GLU A 203 2.99 -11.11 3.67
CA GLU A 203 2.30 -10.36 2.61
C GLU A 203 2.88 -10.76 1.24
N THR A 204 2.03 -11.01 0.24
CA THR A 204 2.45 -11.36 -1.13
C THR A 204 1.59 -10.64 -2.17
N GLU A 205 2.25 -10.10 -3.19
CA GLU A 205 1.59 -9.51 -4.37
C GLU A 205 1.09 -10.63 -5.31
N ILE A 206 -0.23 -10.73 -5.49
CA ILE A 206 -0.88 -11.75 -6.33
C ILE A 206 -1.59 -11.09 -7.52
N PRO A 207 -1.20 -11.38 -8.77
CA PRO A 207 -1.89 -10.89 -9.96
C PRO A 207 -3.23 -11.63 -10.14
N VAL A 208 -4.31 -10.88 -10.32
CA VAL A 208 -5.63 -11.45 -10.67
C VAL A 208 -6.14 -10.80 -11.94
N VAL A 209 -6.21 -11.59 -13.01
CA VAL A 209 -6.55 -11.17 -14.37
C VAL A 209 -7.96 -11.60 -14.76
N LYS A 210 -8.60 -10.83 -15.63
CA LYS A 210 -9.96 -11.09 -16.11
C LYS A 210 -9.98 -11.65 -17.54
N MET A 211 -10.01 -12.98 -17.66
CA MET A 211 -10.08 -13.70 -18.93
C MET A 211 -11.42 -14.44 -19.07
N ASP A 212 -11.99 -14.49 -20.28
CA ASP A 212 -13.32 -15.08 -20.55
C ASP A 212 -14.45 -14.65 -19.61
N GLY A 213 -14.40 -13.39 -19.15
CA GLY A 213 -15.35 -12.84 -18.18
C GLY A 213 -15.17 -13.30 -16.74
N LYS A 214 -14.40 -14.36 -16.50
CA LYS A 214 -13.98 -14.86 -15.17
C LYS A 214 -12.80 -14.04 -14.66
N TRP A 215 -12.54 -14.13 -13.35
CA TRP A 215 -11.28 -13.68 -12.76
C TRP A 215 -10.49 -14.90 -12.32
N VAL A 216 -9.20 -14.92 -12.62
CA VAL A 216 -8.27 -16.02 -12.34
C VAL A 216 -6.87 -15.47 -12.06
N ILE A 217 -6.05 -16.25 -11.36
CA ILE A 217 -4.62 -16.02 -11.15
C ILE A 217 -3.87 -16.67 -12.32
N PRO A 218 -3.00 -15.95 -13.06
CA PRO A 218 -2.24 -16.53 -14.15
C PRO A 218 -1.21 -17.53 -13.60
N MET A 219 -1.13 -18.72 -14.19
CA MET A 219 -0.19 -19.76 -13.72
C MET A 219 1.28 -19.36 -13.87
N SER A 220 1.58 -18.33 -14.67
CA SER A 220 2.93 -17.78 -14.86
C SER A 220 3.53 -17.16 -13.59
N MET A 221 2.73 -16.78 -12.58
CA MET A 221 3.27 -16.21 -11.33
C MET A 221 4.13 -17.18 -10.50
N PHE A 222 4.15 -18.47 -10.86
CA PHE A 222 4.88 -19.52 -10.15
C PHE A 222 6.17 -19.98 -10.89
N TRP A 223 6.62 -19.26 -11.93
CA TRP A 223 7.72 -19.69 -12.83
C TRP A 223 8.70 -18.58 -13.23
#